data_AF-B1GUK1-F1
#
_entry.id   AF-B1GUK1-F1
#
_cell.length_a   1.000
_cell.length_b   1.000
_cell.length_c   1.000
_cell.angle_alpha   90.00
_cell.angle_beta   90.00
_cell.angle_gamma   90.00
#
_symmetry.space_group_name_H-M   'P 1'
#
loop_
_entity.id
_entity.type
_entity.pdbx_description
1 polymer ?
#
loop_
_entity_poly.entity_id
_entity_poly.type
_entity_poly.pdbx_seq_one_letter_code
_entity_poly.pdbx_strand_id
1 'polypeptide(L)'
;SSNDSFPTAIHIATAVETVNRLYPALEHLTKALKVKEEAFKDIIKIGRTHTQDATPVTLGQEFSGYRAALEYARHRLEQSLADVFLLAQGGTAVGTGLNAPVGFDKGFAEAVSEITGLSFKTAPNKFEALASHGAVLNFHGSLNALAADL
;
A
#
# COMPACT_ATOMS: atom_id res chain seq x y z
N SER A 1 -7.21 -23.90 9.62
CA SER A 1 -7.36 -23.53 11.05
C SER A 1 -7.82 -22.09 11.11
N SER A 2 -8.38 -21.61 12.22
CA SER A 2 -8.58 -20.15 12.38
C SER A 2 -7.24 -19.41 12.33
N ASN A 3 -6.18 -20.04 12.84
CA ASN A 3 -4.86 -19.42 13.01
C ASN A 3 -4.21 -19.07 11.67
N ASP A 4 -4.34 -19.90 10.64
CA ASP A 4 -3.80 -19.60 9.30
C ASP A 4 -4.82 -18.92 8.37
N SER A 5 -6.12 -19.11 8.60
CA SER A 5 -7.17 -18.48 7.79
C SER A 5 -7.41 -17.01 8.13
N PHE A 6 -7.33 -16.61 9.40
CA PHE A 6 -7.60 -15.22 9.77
C PHE A 6 -6.51 -14.24 9.29
N PRO A 7 -5.20 -14.51 9.48
CA PRO A 7 -4.14 -13.66 8.91
C PRO A 7 -4.21 -13.60 7.38
N THR A 8 -4.55 -14.72 6.74
CA THR A 8 -4.77 -14.77 5.30
C THR A 8 -5.91 -13.85 4.87
N ALA A 9 -7.06 -13.87 5.57
CA ALA A 9 -8.17 -12.98 5.28
C ALA A 9 -7.80 -11.50 5.46
N ILE A 10 -7.03 -11.15 6.50
CA ILE A 10 -6.51 -9.79 6.72
C ILE A 10 -5.67 -9.34 5.52
N HIS A 11 -4.73 -10.18 5.08
CA HIS A 11 -3.84 -9.86 3.96
C HIS A 11 -4.60 -9.67 2.64
N ILE A 12 -5.54 -10.57 2.36
CA ILE A 12 -6.40 -10.47 1.17
C ILE A 12 -7.20 -9.17 1.19
N ALA A 13 -7.90 -8.88 2.30
CA ALA A 13 -8.69 -7.66 2.41
C ALA A 13 -7.82 -6.40 2.29
N THR A 14 -6.65 -6.39 2.93
CA THR A 14 -5.72 -5.26 2.86
C THR A 14 -5.27 -4.99 1.43
N ALA A 15 -4.84 -6.02 0.69
CA ALA A 15 -4.40 -5.86 -0.69
C ALA A 15 -5.55 -5.47 -1.63
N VAL A 16 -6.72 -6.10 -1.49
CA VAL A 16 -7.90 -5.79 -2.32
C VAL A 16 -8.36 -4.36 -2.12
N GLU A 17 -8.54 -3.91 -0.88
CA GLU A 17 -8.98 -2.53 -0.59
C GLU A 17 -7.94 -1.50 -1.05
N THR A 18 -6.66 -1.82 -0.88
CA THR A 18 -5.58 -0.94 -1.31
C THR A 18 -5.56 -0.78 -2.83
N VAL A 19 -5.57 -1.89 -3.57
CA VAL A 19 -5.49 -1.86 -5.04
C VAL A 19 -6.76 -1.31 -5.67
N ASN A 20 -7.94 -1.68 -5.15
CA ASN A 20 -9.21 -1.35 -5.80
C ASN A 20 -9.82 -0.02 -5.34
N ARG A 21 -9.38 0.54 -4.20
CA ARG A 21 -9.95 1.79 -3.68
C ARG A 21 -8.90 2.85 -3.45
N LEU A 22 -7.84 2.55 -2.69
CA LEU A 22 -6.85 3.55 -2.33
C LEU A 22 -6.02 4.00 -3.53
N TYR A 23 -5.51 3.08 -4.35
CA TYR A 23 -4.71 3.43 -5.53
C TYR A 23 -5.48 4.28 -6.55
N PRO A 24 -6.74 3.97 -6.90
CA PRO A 24 -7.56 4.85 -7.74
C PRO A 24 -7.80 6.23 -7.13
N ALA A 25 -8.02 6.32 -5.82
CA ALA A 25 -8.23 7.60 -5.14
C ALA A 25 -6.97 8.48 -5.16
N LEU A 26 -5.80 7.89 -4.89
CA LEU A 26 -4.51 8.58 -5.00
C LEU A 26 -4.27 9.06 -6.43
N GLU A 27 -4.47 8.19 -7.42
CA GLU A 27 -4.31 8.53 -8.83
C GLU A 27 -5.24 9.67 -9.27
N HIS A 28 -6.50 9.66 -8.79
CA HIS A 28 -7.45 10.72 -9.07
C HIS A 28 -6.97 12.07 -8.53
N LEU A 29 -6.52 12.11 -7.27
CA LEU A 29 -6.03 13.33 -6.64
C LEU A 29 -4.73 13.82 -7.28
N THR A 30 -3.77 12.92 -7.56
CA THR A 30 -2.51 13.24 -8.25
C THR A 30 -2.77 13.86 -9.61
N LYS A 31 -3.71 13.31 -10.40
CA LYS A 31 -4.11 13.90 -11.69
C LYS A 31 -4.74 15.28 -11.54
N ALA A 32 -5.63 15.45 -10.56
CA ALA A 32 -6.25 16.74 -10.30
C ALA A 32 -5.22 17.81 -9.92
N LEU A 33 -4.24 17.45 -9.07
CA LEU A 33 -3.12 18.33 -8.72
C LEU A 33 -2.25 18.66 -9.93
N LYS A 34 -1.95 17.69 -10.80
CA LYS A 34 -1.19 17.94 -12.04
C LYS A 34 -1.92 18.92 -12.97
N VAL A 35 -3.24 18.80 -13.12
CA VAL A 35 -4.04 19.77 -13.90
C VAL A 35 -3.91 21.18 -13.32
N LYS A 36 -3.91 21.32 -11.98
CA LYS A 36 -3.74 22.63 -11.32
C LYS A 36 -2.32 23.16 -11.39
N GLU A 37 -1.31 22.30 -11.23
CA GLU A 37 0.10 22.63 -11.45
C GLU A 37 0.31 23.31 -12.81
N GLU A 38 -0.21 22.71 -13.89
CA GLU A 38 -0.11 23.29 -15.24
C GLU A 38 -0.92 24.58 -15.40
N ALA A 39 -2.14 24.63 -14.86
CA ALA A 39 -2.98 25.83 -14.92
C ALA A 39 -2.37 27.02 -14.16
N PHE A 40 -1.50 26.77 -13.17
CA PHE A 40 -0.90 27.77 -12.30
C PHE A 40 0.57 28.07 -12.61
N LYS A 41 1.12 27.49 -13.69
CA LYS A 41 2.54 27.58 -14.03
C LYS A 41 3.05 29.02 -14.22
N ASP A 42 2.19 29.93 -14.68
CA ASP A 42 2.54 31.32 -14.98
C ASP A 42 2.15 32.32 -13.87
N ILE A 43 1.50 31.85 -12.79
CA ILE A 43 1.07 32.71 -11.67
C ILE A 43 2.22 32.84 -10.68
N ILE A 44 2.89 34.00 -10.66
CA ILE A 44 3.95 34.31 -9.70
C ILE A 44 3.33 34.72 -8.35
N LYS A 45 3.80 34.14 -7.26
CA LYS A 45 3.43 34.47 -5.87
C LYS A 45 4.66 34.64 -4.98
N ILE A 46 4.46 35.25 -3.81
CA ILE A 46 5.49 35.30 -2.76
C ILE A 46 5.63 33.92 -2.11
N GLY A 47 6.86 33.43 -1.97
CA GLY A 47 7.14 32.26 -1.14
C GLY A 47 7.01 32.61 0.34
N ARG A 48 6.83 31.60 1.21
CA ARG A 48 6.88 31.77 2.67
C ARG A 48 7.74 30.72 3.34
N THR A 49 8.68 31.16 4.17
CA THR A 49 9.47 30.30 5.07
C THR A 49 9.32 30.84 6.49
N HIS A 50 9.16 29.98 7.49
CA HIS A 50 8.78 30.41 8.86
C HIS A 50 7.57 31.36 8.88
N THR A 51 6.64 31.19 7.92
CA THR A 51 5.47 32.06 7.65
C THR A 51 5.78 33.53 7.29
N GLN A 52 7.05 33.89 7.08
CA GLN A 52 7.50 35.21 6.63
C GLN A 52 7.69 35.24 5.12
N ASP A 53 7.63 36.45 4.53
CA ASP A 53 7.82 36.66 3.10
C ASP A 53 9.24 36.23 2.64
N ALA A 54 9.29 35.55 1.50
CA ALA A 54 10.52 35.04 0.89
C ALA A 54 10.60 35.40 -0.61
N THR A 55 11.55 34.80 -1.33
CA THR A 55 11.69 35.00 -2.78
C THR A 55 10.49 34.46 -3.57
N PRO A 56 10.18 35.01 -4.76
CA PRO A 56 9.06 34.56 -5.57
C PRO A 56 9.18 33.11 -6.06
N VAL A 57 8.04 32.45 -6.21
CA VAL A 57 7.86 31.14 -6.86
C VAL A 57 6.57 31.18 -7.70
N THR A 58 6.40 30.27 -8.65
CA THR A 58 5.08 30.13 -9.30
C THR A 58 4.15 29.28 -8.42
N LEU A 59 2.85 29.55 -8.47
CA LEU A 59 1.85 28.73 -7.80
C LEU A 59 1.86 27.29 -8.36
N GLY A 60 2.19 27.12 -9.64
CA GLY A 60 2.45 25.81 -10.22
C GLY A 60 3.59 25.06 -9.54
N GLN A 61 4.73 25.72 -9.27
CA GLN A 61 5.84 25.10 -8.53
C GLN A 61 5.43 24.61 -7.14
N GLU A 62 4.63 25.40 -6.41
CA GLU A 62 4.10 24.99 -5.10
C GLU A 62 3.22 23.74 -5.22
N PHE A 63 2.29 23.71 -6.18
CA PHE A 63 1.43 22.55 -6.43
C PHE A 63 2.18 21.30 -6.91
N SER A 64 3.31 21.49 -7.60
CA SER A 64 4.17 20.38 -8.01
C SER A 64 4.72 19.60 -6.82
N GLY A 65 4.93 20.27 -5.67
CA GLY A 65 5.34 19.64 -4.42
C GLY A 65 4.25 18.74 -3.84
N TYR A 66 3.00 19.20 -3.83
CA TYR A 66 1.85 18.41 -3.36
C TYR A 66 1.63 17.17 -4.24
N ARG A 67 1.67 17.33 -5.57
CA ARG A 67 1.57 16.20 -6.51
C ARG A 67 2.68 15.18 -6.28
N ALA A 68 3.93 15.64 -6.17
CA ALA A 68 5.08 14.76 -5.95
C ALA A 68 4.96 13.97 -4.63
N ALA A 69 4.45 14.60 -3.56
CA ALA A 69 4.21 13.91 -2.28
C ALA A 69 3.29 12.69 -2.45
N LEU A 70 2.20 12.82 -3.22
CA LEU A 70 1.29 11.69 -3.50
C LEU A 70 1.92 10.60 -4.38
N GLU A 71 2.76 10.97 -5.35
CA GLU A 71 3.49 10.00 -6.17
C GLU A 71 4.48 9.18 -5.32
N TYR A 72 5.21 9.85 -4.43
CA TYR A 72 6.10 9.15 -3.50
C TYR A 72 5.32 8.32 -2.47
N ALA A 73 4.18 8.79 -1.99
CA ALA A 73 3.31 8.01 -1.11
C ALA A 73 2.79 6.74 -1.81
N ARG A 74 2.35 6.85 -3.08
CA ARG A 74 1.95 5.71 -3.90
C ARG A 74 3.07 4.69 -4.01
N HIS A 75 4.31 5.13 -4.25
CA HIS A 75 5.47 4.25 -4.35
C HIS A 75 5.78 3.51 -3.04
N ARG A 76 5.77 4.21 -1.89
CA ARG A 76 6.00 3.59 -0.57
C ARG A 76 4.93 2.54 -0.24
N LEU A 77 3.68 2.80 -0.62
CA LEU A 77 2.59 1.85 -0.47
C LEU A 77 2.81 0.59 -1.32
N GLU A 78 3.32 0.70 -2.55
CA GLU A 78 3.64 -0.49 -3.38
C GLU A 78 4.71 -1.35 -2.75
N GLN A 79 5.78 -0.71 -2.27
CA GLN A 79 6.89 -1.40 -1.64
C GLN A 79 6.45 -2.15 -0.38
N SER A 80 5.68 -1.48 0.49
CA SER A 80 5.21 -2.10 1.73
C SER A 80 4.07 -3.11 1.53
N LEU A 81 3.27 -2.98 0.47
CA LEU A 81 2.22 -3.95 0.14
C LEU A 81 2.79 -5.28 -0.40
N ALA A 82 4.04 -5.30 -0.89
CA ALA A 82 4.66 -6.50 -1.44
C ALA A 82 4.61 -7.70 -0.47
N ASP A 83 4.89 -7.48 0.82
CA ASP A 83 4.87 -8.53 1.84
C ASP A 83 3.45 -8.96 2.22
N VAL A 84 2.45 -8.08 2.02
CA VAL A 84 1.04 -8.39 2.28
C VAL A 84 0.52 -9.46 1.30
N PHE A 85 1.13 -9.60 0.12
CA PHE A 85 0.77 -10.66 -0.83
C PHE A 85 1.19 -12.07 -0.38
N LEU A 86 1.93 -12.20 0.72
CA LEU A 86 2.34 -13.49 1.28
C LEU A 86 1.29 -14.02 2.27
N LEU A 87 0.69 -15.17 1.98
CA LEU A 87 -0.43 -15.74 2.73
C LEU A 87 0.00 -16.84 3.71
N ALA A 88 -0.59 -16.82 4.91
CA ALA A 88 -0.33 -17.79 5.98
C ALA A 88 -1.02 -19.16 5.74
N GLN A 89 -2.04 -19.21 4.89
CA GLN A 89 -2.86 -20.41 4.67
C GLN A 89 -2.02 -21.64 4.35
N GLY A 90 -2.35 -22.76 4.98
CA GLY A 90 -1.57 -24.00 4.92
C GLY A 90 -0.55 -24.14 6.04
N GLY A 91 -0.35 -23.12 6.88
CA GLY A 91 0.39 -23.23 8.15
C GLY A 91 -0.38 -23.96 9.26
N THR A 92 -1.71 -24.09 9.11
CA THR A 92 -2.63 -24.73 10.06
C THR A 92 -2.52 -24.19 11.49
N ALA A 93 -2.41 -25.04 12.51
CA ALA A 93 -2.53 -24.61 13.90
C ALA A 93 -1.33 -23.80 14.41
N VAL A 94 -0.11 -24.21 14.01
CA VAL A 94 1.15 -23.70 14.59
C VAL A 94 2.26 -23.48 13.56
N GLY A 95 1.96 -23.53 12.27
CA GLY A 95 2.91 -23.26 11.18
C GLY A 95 3.53 -24.51 10.56
N THR A 96 3.28 -25.69 11.12
CA THR A 96 3.85 -26.96 10.62
C THR A 96 3.15 -27.51 9.37
N GLY A 97 1.94 -27.05 9.08
CA GLY A 97 1.12 -27.60 8.00
C GLY A 97 0.52 -28.97 8.30
N LEU A 98 0.56 -29.44 9.56
CA LEU A 98 -0.12 -30.68 9.95
C LEU A 98 -1.62 -30.57 9.61
N ASN A 99 -2.19 -31.63 9.04
CA ASN A 99 -3.55 -31.71 8.49
C ASN A 99 -3.80 -30.93 7.18
N ALA A 100 -2.78 -30.32 6.55
CA ALA A 100 -2.87 -29.81 5.19
C ALA A 100 -2.21 -30.81 4.20
N PRO A 101 -2.87 -31.17 3.09
CA PRO A 101 -2.23 -31.95 2.02
C PRO A 101 -1.01 -31.22 1.45
N VAL A 102 -0.01 -31.99 0.99
CA VAL A 102 1.19 -31.42 0.34
C VAL A 102 0.76 -30.62 -0.89
N GLY A 103 1.24 -29.37 -0.98
CA GLY A 103 0.92 -28.44 -2.08
C GLY A 103 -0.36 -27.62 -1.90
N PHE A 104 -1.13 -27.86 -0.83
CA PHE A 104 -2.36 -27.11 -0.54
C PHE A 104 -2.13 -25.59 -0.45
N ASP A 105 -1.04 -25.16 0.17
CA ASP A 105 -0.73 -23.75 0.39
C ASP A 105 -0.49 -22.99 -0.94
N LYS A 106 0.24 -23.61 -1.87
CA LYS A 106 0.47 -23.08 -3.22
C LYS A 106 -0.82 -23.02 -4.02
N GLY A 107 -1.58 -24.12 -4.05
CA GLY A 107 -2.85 -24.19 -4.78
C GLY A 107 -3.89 -23.20 -4.23
N PHE A 108 -3.93 -23.01 -2.91
CA PHE A 108 -4.79 -22.00 -2.29
C PHE A 108 -4.39 -20.58 -2.73
N ALA A 109 -3.11 -20.23 -2.66
CA ALA A 109 -2.64 -18.91 -3.06
C ALA A 109 -2.88 -18.61 -4.56
N GLU A 110 -2.73 -19.63 -5.42
CA GLU A 110 -3.07 -19.55 -6.84
C GLU A 110 -4.56 -19.30 -7.05
N ALA A 111 -5.43 -20.08 -6.42
CA ALA A 111 -6.89 -19.89 -6.51
C ALA A 111 -7.33 -18.50 -6.01
N VAL A 112 -6.76 -18.00 -4.91
CA VAL A 112 -7.02 -16.63 -4.44
C VAL A 112 -6.56 -15.60 -5.46
N SER A 113 -5.41 -15.83 -6.10
CA SER A 113 -4.89 -14.93 -7.13
C SER A 113 -5.81 -14.87 -8.34
N GLU A 114 -6.33 -16.01 -8.79
CA GLU A 114 -7.31 -16.09 -9.89
C GLU A 114 -8.61 -15.37 -9.54
N ILE A 115 -9.15 -15.58 -8.34
CA ILE A 115 -10.42 -14.97 -7.89
C ILE A 115 -10.30 -13.44 -7.78
N THR A 116 -9.18 -12.96 -7.23
CA THR A 116 -8.99 -11.53 -6.94
C THR A 116 -8.36 -10.74 -8.09
N GLY A 117 -7.68 -11.42 -9.02
CA GLY A 117 -6.85 -10.80 -10.05
C GLY A 117 -5.53 -10.22 -9.52
N LEU A 118 -5.14 -10.54 -8.28
CA LEU A 118 -3.92 -10.04 -7.64
C LEU A 118 -2.92 -11.17 -7.40
N SER A 119 -1.61 -10.89 -7.47
CA SER A 119 -0.56 -11.91 -7.42
C SER A 119 -0.17 -12.37 -6.00
N PHE A 120 -1.10 -13.04 -5.31
CA PHE A 120 -0.82 -13.65 -4.01
C PHE A 120 0.11 -14.86 -4.11
N LYS A 121 0.89 -15.09 -3.04
CA LYS A 121 1.80 -16.23 -2.92
C LYS A 121 1.71 -16.83 -1.53
N THR A 122 2.11 -18.08 -1.40
CA THR A 122 2.28 -18.73 -0.09
C THR A 122 3.47 -18.11 0.66
N ALA A 123 3.31 -17.81 1.95
CA ALA A 123 4.40 -17.27 2.76
C ALA A 123 5.54 -18.31 2.90
N PRO A 124 6.82 -17.92 2.73
CA PRO A 124 7.94 -18.87 2.75
C PRO A 124 8.18 -19.45 4.15
N ASN A 125 7.85 -18.70 5.21
CA ASN A 125 7.91 -19.15 6.59
C ASN A 125 6.54 -18.98 7.25
N LYS A 126 5.87 -20.10 7.55
CA LYS A 126 4.55 -20.09 8.17
C LYS A 126 4.57 -19.75 9.67
N PHE A 127 5.70 -19.91 10.34
CA PHE A 127 5.81 -19.54 11.76
C PHE A 127 5.80 -18.03 11.92
N GLU A 128 6.55 -17.31 11.08
CA GLU A 128 6.52 -15.84 11.06
C GLU A 128 5.12 -15.32 10.72
N ALA A 129 4.51 -15.84 9.64
CA ALA A 129 3.19 -15.41 9.18
C ALA A 129 2.03 -15.67 10.17
N LEU A 130 2.26 -16.53 11.18
CA LEU A 130 1.30 -16.81 12.25
C LEU A 130 1.61 -16.09 13.56
N ALA A 131 2.90 -15.95 13.90
CA ALA A 131 3.34 -15.36 15.16
C ALA A 131 3.38 -13.82 15.11
N SER A 132 3.46 -13.24 13.91
CA SER A 132 3.68 -11.83 13.67
C SER A 132 2.73 -11.29 12.59
N HIS A 133 2.48 -9.99 12.63
CA HIS A 133 1.76 -9.23 11.60
C HIS A 133 2.62 -8.10 11.03
N GLY A 134 3.95 -8.33 10.95
CA GLY A 134 4.94 -7.34 10.52
C GLY A 134 4.65 -6.71 9.16
N ALA A 135 4.19 -7.50 8.18
CA ALA A 135 3.82 -7.01 6.85
C ALA A 135 2.71 -5.93 6.92
N VAL A 136 1.64 -6.19 7.67
CA VAL A 136 0.51 -5.26 7.83
C VAL A 136 0.93 -4.02 8.63
N LEU A 137 1.76 -4.18 9.67
CA LEU A 137 2.29 -3.05 10.44
C LEU A 137 3.18 -2.14 9.59
N ASN A 138 4.05 -2.71 8.75
CA ASN A 138 4.89 -1.96 7.81
C ASN A 138 4.04 -1.20 6.78
N PHE A 139 3.03 -1.86 6.20
CA PHE A 139 2.07 -1.22 5.31
C PHE A 139 1.32 -0.07 6.00
N HIS A 140 0.87 -0.27 7.24
CA HIS A 140 0.22 0.78 8.01
C HIS A 140 1.14 1.97 8.32
N GLY A 141 2.44 1.73 8.52
CA GLY A 141 3.43 2.81 8.60
C GLY A 141 3.48 3.68 7.35
N SER A 142 3.34 3.07 6.17
CA SER A 142 3.24 3.80 4.90
C SER A 142 1.93 4.59 4.78
N LEU A 143 0.82 4.07 5.30
CA LEU A 143 -0.43 4.83 5.41
C LEU A 143 -0.31 6.03 6.36
N ASN A 144 0.41 5.88 7.48
CA ASN A 144 0.67 6.98 8.41
C ASN A 144 1.52 8.08 7.76
N ALA A 145 2.52 7.71 6.95
CA ALA A 145 3.30 8.67 6.17
C ALA A 145 2.41 9.40 5.14
N LEU A 146 1.56 8.68 4.40
CA LEU A 146 0.58 9.30 3.49
C LEU A 146 -0.34 10.29 4.23
N ALA A 147 -0.83 9.94 5.42
CA ALA A 147 -1.69 10.80 6.20
C ALA A 147 -1.02 12.11 6.64
N ALA A 148 0.31 12.11 6.82
CA ALA A 148 1.08 13.31 7.14
C ALA A 148 1.40 14.16 5.89
N ASP A 149 1.42 13.55 4.70
CA ASP A 149 1.64 14.23 3.42
C ASP A 149 0.35 14.90 2.87
N LEU A 150 -0.83 14.51 3.36
CA LEU A 150 -2.16 15.04 3.00
C LEU A 150 -2.56 16.27 3.82
#